data_AF-A0A832H273-F1
#
_entry.id   AF-A0A832H273-F1
#
_cell.length_a   1.000
_cell.length_b   1.000
_cell.length_c   1.000
_cell.angle_alpha   90.00
_cell.angle_beta   90.00
_cell.angle_gamma   90.00
#
_symmetry.space_group_name_H-M   'P 1'
#
loop_
_entity.id
_entity.type
_entity.pdbx_description
1 polymer ?
#
loop_
_entity_poly.entity_id
_entity_poly.type
_entity_poly.pdbx_seq_one_letter_code
_entity_poly.pdbx_strand_id
1 'polypeptide(L)'
;LAKKQHHQAQQRYRELQAQELVQIFQAIAQHYSIRSNPDAQQAFIMANRDEHPQLQQKIETLQNDYKAWKLFLSEALPPFHFV
;
A
#
# COMPACT_ATOMS: atom_id res chain seq x y z
N LEU A 1 28.41 -7.71 -21.64
CA LEU A 1 27.08 -8.29 -21.33
C LEU A 1 26.55 -7.96 -19.93
N ALA A 2 27.40 -7.79 -18.90
CA ALA A 2 26.97 -7.58 -17.50
C ALA A 2 26.08 -6.35 -17.24
N LYS A 3 26.33 -5.20 -17.91
CA LYS A 3 25.50 -3.98 -17.74
C LYS A 3 24.05 -4.18 -18.21
N LYS A 4 23.82 -4.92 -19.30
CA LYS A 4 22.45 -5.21 -19.80
C LYS A 4 21.64 -6.08 -18.84
N GLN A 5 22.28 -7.07 -18.20
CA GLN A 5 21.61 -7.93 -17.22
C GLN A 5 21.23 -7.16 -15.95
N HIS A 6 22.08 -6.26 -15.48
CA HIS A 6 21.76 -5.38 -14.35
C HIS A 6 20.56 -4.46 -14.64
N HIS A 7 20.50 -3.86 -15.82
CA HIS A 7 19.36 -3.02 -16.20
C HIS A 7 18.05 -3.80 -16.30
N GLN A 8 18.07 -5.01 -16.88
CA GLN A 8 16.89 -5.86 -16.95
C GLN A 8 16.43 -6.32 -15.56
N ALA A 9 17.36 -6.66 -14.66
CA ALA A 9 17.03 -7.00 -13.29
C ALA A 9 16.35 -5.81 -12.58
N GLN A 10 16.91 -4.61 -12.69
CA GLN A 10 16.33 -3.39 -12.10
C GLN A 10 14.95 -3.03 -12.67
N GLN A 11 14.69 -3.30 -13.94
CA GLN A 11 13.36 -3.11 -14.53
C GLN A 11 12.36 -4.12 -13.95
N ARG A 12 12.71 -5.41 -13.92
CA ARG A 12 11.85 -6.44 -13.33
C ARG A 12 11.55 -6.19 -11.86
N TYR A 13 12.53 -5.76 -11.07
CA TYR A 13 12.30 -5.43 -9.66
C TYR A 13 11.33 -4.27 -9.50
N ARG A 14 11.40 -3.25 -10.36
CA ARG A 14 10.45 -2.12 -10.35
C ARG A 14 9.05 -2.55 -10.78
N GLU A 15 8.94 -3.41 -11.78
CA GLU A 15 7.65 -3.95 -12.25
C GLU A 15 6.99 -4.80 -11.15
N LEU A 16 7.76 -5.67 -10.49
CA LEU A 16 7.27 -6.47 -9.36
C LEU A 16 6.80 -5.58 -8.21
N GLN A 17 7.58 -4.56 -7.85
CA GLN A 17 7.18 -3.60 -6.82
C GLN A 17 5.87 -2.87 -7.18
N ALA A 18 5.74 -2.39 -8.42
CA ALA A 18 4.52 -1.72 -8.86
C ALA A 18 3.31 -2.66 -8.79
N GLN A 19 3.47 -3.93 -9.15
CA GLN A 19 2.41 -4.94 -9.04
C GLN A 19 2.03 -5.23 -7.58
N GLU A 20 3.02 -5.42 -6.70
CA GLU A 20 2.77 -5.64 -5.27
C GLU A 20 2.04 -4.45 -4.64
N LEU A 21 2.43 -3.22 -4.96
CA LEU A 21 1.77 -2.01 -4.47
C LEU A 21 0.29 -1.97 -4.89
N VAL A 22 0.00 -2.31 -6.15
CA VAL A 22 -1.38 -2.40 -6.65
C VAL A 22 -2.16 -3.50 -5.92
N GLN A 23 -1.55 -4.66 -5.65
CA GLN A 23 -2.19 -5.75 -4.91
C GLN A 23 -2.50 -5.36 -3.46
N ILE A 24 -1.58 -4.66 -2.79
CA ILE A 24 -1.80 -4.13 -1.43
C ILE A 24 -3.00 -3.18 -1.43
N PHE A 25 -3.04 -2.22 -2.36
CA PHE A 25 -4.18 -1.30 -2.46
C PHE A 25 -5.49 -2.03 -2.77
N GLN A 26 -5.48 -3.02 -3.66
CA GLN A 26 -6.67 -3.82 -3.95
C GLN A 26 -7.15 -4.61 -2.72
N ALA A 27 -6.25 -5.22 -1.95
CA ALA A 27 -6.60 -5.97 -0.74
C ALA A 27 -7.27 -5.09 0.33
N ILE A 28 -6.86 -3.83 0.43
CA ILE A 28 -7.49 -2.83 1.30
C ILE A 28 -8.83 -2.37 0.71
N ALA A 29 -8.88 -2.07 -0.60
CA ALA A 29 -10.06 -1.61 -1.33
C ALA A 29 -11.25 -2.58 -1.28
N GLN A 30 -10.98 -3.89 -1.12
CA GLN A 30 -12.04 -4.90 -0.97
C GLN A 30 -12.91 -4.69 0.27
N HIS A 31 -12.38 -4.06 1.32
CA HIS A 31 -13.07 -3.91 2.61
C HIS A 31 -13.31 -2.45 2.99
N TYR A 32 -12.50 -1.53 2.47
CA TYR A 32 -12.59 -0.10 2.78
C TYR A 32 -12.64 0.73 1.51
N SER A 33 -13.34 1.87 1.57
CA SER A 33 -13.26 2.85 0.51
C SER A 33 -11.89 3.54 0.58
N ILE A 34 -11.11 3.45 -0.49
CA ILE A 34 -9.77 4.03 -0.54
C ILE A 34 -9.64 5.08 -1.64
N ARG A 35 -8.83 6.10 -1.36
CA ARG A 35 -8.32 7.04 -2.35
C ARG A 35 -6.80 6.86 -2.44
N SER A 36 -6.34 6.15 -3.47
CA SER A 36 -4.91 5.93 -3.70
C SER A 36 -4.27 7.13 -4.40
N ASN A 37 -3.08 7.51 -3.94
CA ASN A 37 -2.13 8.38 -4.63
C ASN A 37 -0.88 7.55 -4.98
N PRO A 38 -0.82 6.96 -6.19
CA PRO A 38 0.29 6.12 -6.62
C PRO A 38 1.63 6.86 -6.64
N ASP A 39 1.63 8.14 -7.01
CA ASP A 39 2.83 8.98 -7.09
C ASP A 39 3.48 9.18 -5.72
N ALA A 40 2.66 9.26 -4.67
CA ALA A 40 3.13 9.38 -3.29
C ALA A 40 3.24 8.04 -2.55
N GLN A 41 2.93 6.90 -3.20
CA GLN A 41 2.83 5.58 -2.55
C GLN A 41 1.94 5.58 -1.29
N GLN A 42 0.87 6.37 -1.32
CA GLN A 42 -0.02 6.59 -0.20
C GLN A 42 -1.45 6.22 -0.59
N ALA A 43 -2.24 5.75 0.37
CA ALA A 43 -3.67 5.60 0.21
C ALA A 43 -4.39 6.14 1.44
N PHE A 44 -5.43 6.94 1.20
CA PHE A 44 -6.33 7.38 2.25
C PHE A 44 -7.47 6.38 2.35
N ILE A 45 -7.80 6.00 3.58
CA ILE A 45 -8.82 4.99 3.86
C ILE A 45 -9.94 5.68 4.62
N MET A 46 -11.16 5.56 4.13
CA MET A 46 -12.36 5.89 4.90
C MET A 46 -12.84 4.62 5.60
N ALA A 47 -12.80 4.64 6.94
CA ALA A 47 -13.27 3.55 7.81
C ALA A 47 -14.02 4.16 9.00
N ASN A 48 -14.94 3.40 9.61
CA ASN A 48 -15.54 3.84 10.86
C ASN A 48 -14.49 3.83 11.98
N ARG A 49 -14.67 4.71 12.96
CA ARG A 49 -13.75 4.81 14.10
C ARG A 49 -13.64 3.49 14.87
N ASP A 50 -14.74 2.75 14.97
CA ASP A 50 -14.80 1.45 15.68
C ASP A 50 -14.04 0.34 14.94
N GLU A 51 -13.78 0.51 13.64
CA GLU A 51 -13.04 -0.44 12.79
C GLU A 51 -11.52 -0.20 12.83
N HIS A 52 -11.05 0.85 13.52
CA HIS A 52 -9.62 1.17 13.61
C HIS A 52 -8.76 0.00 14.11
N PRO A 53 -9.15 -0.77 15.16
CA PRO A 53 -8.37 -1.93 15.60
C PRO A 53 -8.30 -3.03 14.52
N GLN A 54 -9.39 -3.26 13.79
CA GLN A 54 -9.46 -4.26 12.72
C GLN A 54 -8.60 -3.84 11.52
N LEU A 55 -8.63 -2.55 11.19
CA LEU A 55 -7.77 -1.97 10.16
C LEU A 55 -6.30 -2.14 10.52
N GLN A 56 -5.92 -1.85 11.76
CA GLN A 56 -4.54 -2.04 12.23
C GLN A 56 -4.10 -3.50 12.11
N GLN A 57 -4.92 -4.46 12.56
CA GLN A 57 -4.61 -5.89 12.42
C GLN A 57 -4.46 -6.32 10.96
N LYS A 58 -5.26 -5.73 10.06
CA LYS A 58 -5.18 -6.01 8.63
C LYS A 58 -3.89 -5.45 8.02
N ILE A 59 -3.46 -4.26 8.42
CA ILE A 59 -2.17 -3.69 8.01
C ILE A 59 -1.00 -4.54 8.53
N GLU A 60 -1.07 -5.03 9.76
CA GLU A 60 -0.05 -5.95 10.31
C GLU A 60 0.00 -7.29 9.55
N THR A 61 -1.15 -7.83 9.16
CA THR A 61 -1.23 -9.02 8.30
C THR A 61 -0.59 -8.77 6.94
N LEU A 62 -0.95 -7.67 6.28
CA LEU A 62 -0.36 -7.28 4.99
C LEU A 62 1.16 -7.05 5.11
N GLN A 63 1.64 -6.50 6.22
CA GLN A 63 3.07 -6.31 6.47
C GLN A 63 3.83 -7.66 6.53
N ASN A 64 3.19 -8.73 7.02
CA ASN A 64 3.76 -10.07 7.03
C ASN A 64 3.79 -10.72 5.64
N ASP A 65 2.75 -10.48 4.83
CA ASP A 65 2.63 -11.02 3.48
C ASP A 65 3.58 -10.31 2.50
N TYR A 66 3.73 -8.99 2.65
CA TYR A 66 4.54 -8.13 1.77
C TYR A 66 5.82 -7.65 2.47
N LYS A 67 6.74 -8.57 2.78
CA LYS A 67 8.00 -8.27 3.51
C LYS A 67 8.92 -7.27 2.81
N ALA A 68 8.80 -7.10 1.50
CA ALA A 68 9.55 -6.11 0.73
C ALA A 68 9.06 -4.67 0.95
N TRP A 69 7.86 -4.51 1.52
CA TRP A 69 7.21 -3.24 1.76
C TRP A 69 7.18 -2.92 3.24
N LYS A 70 7.26 -1.63 3.57
CA LYS A 70 7.04 -1.15 4.93
C LYS A 70 5.74 -0.36 4.93
N LEU A 71 4.70 -0.95 5.51
CA LEU A 71 3.37 -0.37 5.60
C LEU A 71 3.24 0.39 6.92
N PHE A 72 2.67 1.58 6.86
CA PHE A 72 2.40 2.40 8.02
C PHE A 72 0.98 2.91 7.96
N LEU A 73 0.27 2.77 9.09
CA LEU A 73 -1.01 3.44 9.29
C LEU A 73 -0.73 4.76 10.01
N SER A 74 -1.00 5.88 9.35
CA SER A 74 -0.91 7.20 9.97
C SER A 74 -2.08 7.42 10.93
N GLU A 75 -1.94 8.40 11.83
CA GLU A 75 -3.06 8.84 12.66
C GLU A 75 -4.27 9.22 11.81
N ALA A 76 -5.47 9.00 12.36
CA ALA A 76 -6.71 9.34 11.71
C ALA A 76 -6.77 10.85 11.44
N LEU A 77 -6.70 11.21 10.16
CA LEU A 77 -6.83 12.60 9.74
C LEU A 77 -8.29 13.05 9.88
N PRO A 78 -8.54 14.30 10.31
CA PRO A 78 -9.88 14.87 10.32
C PRO A 78 -10.54 14.80 8.92
N PRO A 79 -11.86 14.65 8.83
CA PRO A 79 -12.57 14.44 7.56
C PRO A 79 -12.41 15.58 6.53
N PHE A 80 -11.96 16.76 6.96
CA PHE A 80 -11.72 17.93 6.10
C PHE A 80 -10.55 17.76 5.11
N HIS A 81 -9.79 16.66 5.17
CA HIS A 81 -8.79 16.32 4.14
C HIS A 81 -9.37 15.52 2.97
N PHE A 82 -10.65 15.16 3.01
CA PHE A 82 -11.34 14.43 1.94
C PHE A 82 -12.21 15.31 1.03
N VAL A 83 -12.23 16.64 1.28
CA VAL A 83 -12.94 17.64 0.45
C VAL A 83 -12.10 18.06 -0.75
#